data_AF-M9M891-F1
#
_entry.id   AF-M9M891-F1
#
_cell.length_a   1.000
_cell.length_b   1.000
_cell.length_c   1.000
_cell.angle_alpha   90.00
_cell.angle_beta   90.00
_cell.angle_gamma   90.00
#
_symmetry.space_group_name_H-M   'P 1'
#
loop_
_entity.id
_entity.type
_entity.pdbx_description
1 polymer ?
#
loop_
_entity_poly.entity_id
_entity_poly.type
_entity_poly.pdbx_seq_one_letter_code
_entity_poly.pdbx_strand_id
1 'polypeptide(L)'
;MLILDDATSAVDMETEHEIQAGFQAVMKGRTVFIIAHRISSLRHADEIIVLDKGEMIQRGTHDELIQVPGTYQDIYQIQYADQLQGAAAGIREKVRV
;
A
#
# COMPACT_ATOMS: atom_id res chain seq x y z
N MET A 1 -5.60 0.61 -20.78
CA MET A 1 -6.12 1.00 -19.45
C MET A 1 -6.28 -0.26 -18.63
N LEU A 2 -5.80 -0.27 -17.38
CA LEU A 2 -5.95 -1.39 -16.44
C LEU A 2 -6.64 -0.87 -15.17
N ILE A 3 -7.48 -1.69 -14.56
CA ILE A 3 -8.09 -1.42 -13.25
C ILE A 3 -7.81 -2.65 -12.38
N LEU A 4 -7.22 -2.42 -11.22
CA LEU A 4 -6.86 -3.45 -10.25
C LEU A 4 -7.66 -3.19 -8.98
N ASP A 5 -8.43 -4.19 -8.55
CA ASP A 5 -9.20 -4.15 -7.31
C ASP A 5 -8.66 -5.24 -6.38
N ASP A 6 -8.16 -4.82 -5.23
CA ASP A 6 -7.76 -5.67 -4.10
C ASP A 6 -6.88 -6.91 -4.42
N ALA A 7 -5.89 -6.76 -5.31
CA ALA A 7 -5.08 -7.88 -5.81
C ALA A 7 -4.06 -8.49 -4.82
N THR A 8 -3.99 -8.04 -3.56
CA THR A 8 -2.92 -8.44 -2.60
C THR A 8 -3.40 -8.69 -1.16
N SER A 9 -4.71 -8.80 -0.91
CA SER A 9 -5.25 -8.95 0.45
C SER A 9 -4.99 -10.33 1.08
N ALA A 10 -4.71 -11.36 0.29
CA ALA A 10 -4.50 -12.74 0.75
C ALA A 10 -3.02 -13.22 0.66
N VAL A 11 -2.07 -12.28 0.62
CA VAL A 11 -0.70 -12.58 0.19
C VAL A 11 0.32 -12.29 1.29
N ASP A 12 1.14 -13.30 1.62
CA ASP A 12 2.25 -13.22 2.58
C ASP A 12 3.33 -12.22 2.13
N MET A 13 4.11 -11.69 3.07
CA MET A 13 5.09 -10.61 2.87
C MET A 13 6.11 -10.85 1.73
N GLU A 14 6.55 -12.10 1.53
CA GLU A 14 7.49 -12.46 0.47
C GLU A 14 6.83 -12.37 -0.91
N THR A 15 5.64 -12.95 -1.03
CA THR A 15 4.84 -12.93 -2.24
C THR A 15 4.34 -11.51 -2.56
N GLU A 16 4.16 -10.64 -1.55
CA GLU A 16 3.82 -9.23 -1.77
C GLU A 16 4.93 -8.48 -2.52
N HIS A 17 6.20 -8.76 -2.21
CA HIS A 17 7.33 -8.14 -2.91
C HIS A 17 7.40 -8.56 -4.39
N GLU A 18 7.17 -9.85 -4.67
CA GLU A 18 7.11 -10.36 -6.04
C GLU A 18 5.94 -9.77 -6.83
N ILE A 19 4.77 -9.66 -6.20
CA ILE A 19 3.60 -9.04 -6.83
C ILE A 19 3.87 -7.56 -7.11
N GLN A 20 4.53 -6.83 -6.20
CA GLN A 20 4.93 -5.44 -6.43
C GLN A 20 5.88 -5.29 -7.62
N ALA A 21 6.88 -6.17 -7.73
CA ALA A 21 7.80 -6.16 -8.87
C ALA A 21 7.08 -6.48 -10.19
N GLY A 22 6.17 -7.45 -10.17
CA GLY A 22 5.32 -7.79 -11.32
C GLY A 22 4.39 -6.64 -11.72
N PHE A 23 3.82 -5.93 -10.75
CA PHE A 23 2.97 -4.77 -10.99
C PHE A 23 3.70 -3.64 -11.71
N GLN A 24 4.92 -3.31 -11.30
CA GLN A 24 5.73 -2.30 -11.98
C GLN A 24 5.96 -2.64 -13.46
N ALA A 25 6.24 -3.91 -13.77
CA ALA A 25 6.41 -4.36 -15.15
C ALA A 25 5.10 -4.25 -15.95
N VAL A 26 3.97 -4.59 -15.33
CA VAL A 26 2.64 -4.53 -15.97
C VAL A 26 2.17 -3.09 -16.16
N MET A 27 2.47 -2.18 -15.24
CA MET A 27 2.06 -0.77 -15.30
C MET A 27 2.79 0.02 -16.38
N LYS A 28 3.99 -0.40 -16.79
CA LYS A 28 4.81 0.32 -17.77
C LYS A 28 4.07 0.58 -19.08
N GLY A 29 3.96 1.85 -19.45
CA GLY A 29 3.33 2.30 -20.70
C GLY A 29 1.80 2.23 -20.71
N ARG A 30 1.15 2.06 -19.56
CA ARG A 30 -0.31 1.97 -19.44
C ARG A 30 -0.82 2.88 -18.32
N THR A 31 -1.97 3.52 -18.54
CA THR A 31 -2.74 4.12 -17.44
C THR A 31 -3.36 3.01 -16.60
N VAL A 32 -3.07 3.01 -15.31
CA VAL A 32 -3.52 2.00 -14.34
C VAL A 32 -4.22 2.68 -13.18
N PHE A 33 -5.42 2.20 -12.85
CA PHE A 33 -6.12 2.55 -11.62
C PHE A 33 -5.98 1.40 -10.63
N ILE A 34 -5.60 1.72 -9.39
CA ILE A 34 -5.47 0.75 -8.31
C ILE A 34 -6.44 1.16 -7.20
N ILE A 35 -7.37 0.27 -6.88
CA ILE A 35 -8.21 0.34 -5.70
C ILE A 35 -7.56 -0.60 -4.68
N ALA A 36 -6.96 -0.02 -3.64
CA ALA A 36 -6.19 -0.78 -2.66
C ALA A 36 -6.58 -0.37 -1.25
N HIS A 37 -6.61 -1.38 -0.37
CA HIS A 37 -6.77 -1.19 1.06
C HIS A 37 -5.42 -1.21 1.79
N ARG A 38 -4.31 -1.52 1.11
CA ARG A 38 -2.96 -1.57 1.69
C ARG A 38 -2.11 -0.40 1.22
N ILE A 39 -1.40 0.26 2.14
CA ILE A 39 -0.52 1.38 1.80
C ILE A 39 0.69 0.94 0.97
N SER A 40 1.17 -0.30 1.16
CA SER A 40 2.26 -0.87 0.37
C SER A 40 2.00 -0.75 -1.14
N SER A 41 0.80 -1.10 -1.59
CA SER A 41 0.41 -1.01 -3.00
C SER A 41 0.29 0.44 -3.50
N LEU A 42 -0.07 1.38 -2.63
CA LEU A 42 -0.26 2.79 -2.97
C LEU A 42 1.05 3.60 -2.97
N ARG A 43 2.07 3.16 -2.23
CA ARG A 43 3.34 3.88 -2.06
C ARG A 43 4.03 4.26 -3.38
N HIS A 44 3.87 3.43 -4.41
CA HIS A 44 4.53 3.62 -5.70
C HIS A 44 3.63 4.28 -6.76
N ALA A 45 2.42 4.67 -6.40
CA ALA A 45 1.52 5.34 -7.33
C ALA A 45 2.04 6.73 -7.68
N ASP A 46 1.94 7.10 -8.94
CA ASP A 46 2.24 8.46 -9.42
C ASP A 46 1.31 9.50 -8.75
N GLU A 47 0.08 9.08 -8.43
CA GLU A 47 -0.91 9.88 -7.73
C GLU A 47 -1.88 8.99 -6.93
N ILE A 48 -2.24 9.45 -5.73
CA ILE A 48 -3.19 8.80 -4.83
C ILE A 48 -4.38 9.73 -4.64
N ILE A 49 -5.57 9.15 -4.71
CA ILE A 49 -6.84 9.84 -4.46
C ILE A 49 -7.51 9.15 -3.27
N VAL A 50 -7.82 9.93 -2.23
CA VAL A 50 -8.53 9.45 -1.04
C VAL A 50 -9.98 9.89 -1.15
N LEU A 51 -10.88 8.91 -1.05
CA LEU A 51 -12.32 9.12 -1.09
C LEU A 51 -12.91 8.90 0.30
N ASP A 52 -13.75 9.82 0.76
CA ASP A 52 -14.64 9.62 1.91
C ASP A 52 -16.06 10.03 1.54
N LYS A 53 -17.04 9.17 1.83
CA LYS A 53 -18.47 9.38 1.53
C LYS A 53 -18.78 9.82 0.09
N GLY A 54 -17.99 9.35 -0.87
CA GLY A 54 -18.16 9.68 -2.29
C GLY A 54 -17.53 11.01 -2.72
N GLU A 55 -16.83 11.71 -1.83
CA GLU A 55 -16.09 12.92 -2.14
C GLU A 55 -14.58 12.68 -2.08
N MET A 56 -13.84 13.36 -2.95
CA MET A 56 -12.38 13.36 -2.91
C MET A 56 -11.91 14.34 -1.83
N ILE A 57 -11.34 13.79 -0.76
CA ILE A 57 -10.91 14.55 0.41
C ILE A 57 -9.42 14.85 0.40
N GLN A 58 -8.61 14.01 -0.26
CA GLN A 58 -7.17 14.21 -0.41
C GLN A 58 -6.68 13.71 -1.77
N ARG A 59 -5.64 14.36 -2.30
CA ARG A 59 -4.97 13.99 -3.54
C ARG A 59 -3.49 14.37 -3.45
N GLY A 60 -2.60 13.48 -3.90
CA GLY A 60 -1.17 13.74 -3.94
C GLY A 60 -0.36 12.45 -4.02
N THR A 61 0.95 12.57 -3.86
CA THR A 61 1.86 11.43 -3.75
C THR A 61 1.83 10.84 -2.33
N HIS A 62 2.36 9.62 -2.17
CA HIS A 62 2.54 9.02 -0.84
C HIS A 62 3.28 9.95 0.12
N ASP A 63 4.40 10.52 -0.31
CA ASP A 63 5.28 11.34 0.52
C ASP A 63 4.62 12.65 0.96
N GLU A 64 3.78 13.23 0.11
CA GLU A 64 2.98 14.42 0.45
C GLU A 64 1.87 14.06 1.46
N LEU A 65 1.13 12.98 1.20
CA LEU A 65 -0.05 12.62 2.00
C LEU A 65 0.28 12.10 3.40
N ILE A 66 1.45 11.51 3.62
CA ILE A 66 1.89 11.11 4.97
C ILE A 66 2.29 12.31 5.86
N GLN A 67 2.65 13.45 5.26
CA GLN A 67 3.05 14.66 5.98
C GLN A 67 1.85 15.54 6.34
N VAL A 68 0.73 15.35 5.66
CA VAL A 68 -0.51 16.12 5.88
C VAL A 68 -1.43 15.34 6.81
N PRO A 69 -1.89 15.94 7.94
CA PRO A 69 -2.92 15.32 8.77
C PRO A 69 -4.18 15.01 7.97
N GLY A 70 -4.65 13.77 8.05
CA GLY A 70 -5.85 13.33 7.34
C GLY A 70 -5.95 11.81 7.25
N THR A 71 -7.03 11.33 6.62
CA THR A 71 -7.39 9.92 6.53
C THR A 71 -6.27 9.03 5.99
N TYR A 72 -5.51 9.50 4.99
CA TYR A 72 -4.37 8.74 4.47
C TYR A 72 -3.29 8.49 5.53
N GLN A 73 -2.94 9.53 6.29
CA GLN A 73 -1.94 9.45 7.36
C GLN A 73 -2.43 8.52 8.47
N ASP A 74 -3.71 8.59 8.84
CA ASP A 74 -4.30 7.73 9.88
C ASP A 74 -4.24 6.25 9.49
N ILE A 75 -4.65 5.92 8.26
CA ILE A 75 -4.57 4.56 7.71
C ILE A 75 -3.11 4.08 7.68
N TYR A 76 -2.19 4.96 7.25
CA TYR A 76 -0.77 4.66 7.24
C TYR A 76 -0.23 4.31 8.63
N GLN A 77 -0.55 5.09 9.66
CA GLN A 77 -0.09 4.81 11.02
C GLN A 77 -0.60 3.47 11.54
N ILE A 78 -1.86 3.14 11.27
CA ILE A 78 -2.46 1.85 11.67
C ILE A 78 -1.74 0.68 11.00
N GLN A 79 -1.57 0.73 9.68
CA GLN A 79 -0.94 -0.37 8.93
C GLN A 79 0.57 -0.48 9.16
N TYR A 80 1.25 0.65 9.35
CA TYR A 80 2.67 0.67 9.65
C TYR A 80 2.95 0.11 11.05
N ALA A 81 2.09 0.41 12.03
CA ALA A 81 2.17 -0.19 13.37
C ALA A 81 2.01 -1.72 13.31
N ASP A 82 1.10 -2.23 12.49
CA ASP A 82 0.89 -3.66 12.30
C ASP A 82 2.11 -4.35 11.66
N GLN A 83 2.72 -3.72 10.65
CA GLN A 83 3.97 -4.21 10.05
C GLN A 83 5.13 -4.29 11.06
N LEU A 84 5.27 -3.31 11.96
CA LEU A 84 6.30 -3.35 13.02
C LEU A 84 6.07 -4.49 14.02
N GLN A 85 4.81 -4.79 14.34
CA GLN A 85 4.47 -5.92 15.23
C GLN A 85 4.73 -7.27 14.55
N GLY A 86 4.37 -7.43 13.28
CA GLY A 86 4.66 -8.63 12.50
C GLY A 86 6.16 -8.88 12.32
N ALA A 87 6.95 -7.83 12.05
CA ALA A 87 8.41 -7.94 11.94
C ALA A 87 9.07 -8.33 13.27
N ALA A 88 8.61 -7.78 14.40
CA ALA A 88 9.11 -8.14 15.73
C ALA A 88 8.75 -9.59 16.13
N ALA A 89 7.60 -10.11 15.70
CA ALA A 89 7.21 -11.49 15.89
C ALA A 89 8.09 -12.46 15.05
N GLY A 90 8.35 -12.13 13.78
CA GLY A 90 9.18 -12.95 12.89
C GLY A 90 10.66 -13.02 13.30
N ILE A 91 11.20 -11.97 13.94
CA ILE A 91 12.58 -12.00 14.48
C ILE A 91 12.68 -12.95 15.68
N ARG A 92 11.64 -13.05 16.52
CA ARG A 92 11.64 -13.95 17.68
C ARG A 92 11.63 -15.43 17.31
N GLU A 93 11.08 -15.78 16.15
CA GLU A 93 11.01 -17.16 15.67
C GLU A 93 12.35 -17.64 15.08
N LYS A 94 13.12 -16.74 14.44
CA LYS A 94 14.44 -17.07 13.85
C LYS A 94 15.59 -17.24 14.86
N VAL A 95 15.43 -16.80 16.12
CA VAL A 95 16.49 -16.91 17.16
C VAL A 95 16.43 -18.26 17.92
N ARG A 96 15.47 -19.14 17.59
CA ARG A 96 15.27 -20.43 18.28
C ARG A 96 15.88 -21.65 17.57
N VAL A 97 16.80 -21.47 16.61
CA VAL A 97 17.50 -22.59 15.94
C VAL A 97 18.97 -22.57 16.30
#